data_AF-G0QJ78-F1
#
_entry.id   AF-G0QJ78-F1
#
_cell.length_a   1.000
_cell.length_b   1.000
_cell.length_c   1.000
_cell.angle_alpha   90.00
_cell.angle_beta   90.00
_cell.angle_gamma   90.00
#
_symmetry.space_group_name_H-M   'P 1'
#
loop_
_entity.id
_entity.type
_entity.pdbx_description
1 polymer ?
#
loop_
_entity_poly.entity_id
_entity_poly.type
_entity_poly.pdbx_seq_one_letter_code
_entity_poly.pdbx_strand_id
1 'polypeptide(L)'
;MTNKLKHIINVITNIEFSLDLSENFQTIAKAICNVLECDKAHVFISDSNNGELWTKISKGLEIQKVQFGQGIIGHVANSMQIINIIDANKDIRFNRQIDKKDNYITRSMVCMPLFDNENGNLLGVVEAVNKNGGFFTKDDEGYLQIIGMNAMSILNNSINFYETRKNEGIIKNILKMSIELNECNNISQFVLEICQKIQGYLNIQDVKIYILDQQNNKIFTFDNQENKIEFEKNNGIVGFTINQEKNQIIDNAYNHVNFNSIVDINTSLPVLNHIIWNTKGKILGVIQIVNQIGIQNIIKNNKVYINTDLDTHLNIICEILSFRISQFLKNI
;
A
#
# COMPACT_ATOMS: atom_id res chain seq x y z
N MET A 1 -6.67 36.53 -22.51
CA MET A 1 -6.99 35.65 -21.37
C MET A 1 -7.98 34.53 -21.73
N THR A 2 -9.08 34.81 -22.46
CA THR A 2 -10.13 33.83 -22.84
C THR A 2 -9.69 32.66 -23.71
N ASN A 3 -8.74 32.85 -24.65
CA ASN A 3 -8.28 31.74 -25.51
C ASN A 3 -7.38 30.74 -24.77
N LYS A 4 -6.53 31.21 -23.84
CA LYS A 4 -5.64 30.34 -23.06
C LYS A 4 -6.43 29.53 -22.04
N LEU A 5 -7.43 30.12 -21.38
CA LEU A 5 -8.34 29.40 -20.49
C LEU A 5 -9.19 28.35 -21.24
N LYS A 6 -9.72 28.70 -22.43
CA LYS A 6 -10.39 27.72 -23.31
C LYS A 6 -9.46 26.58 -23.72
N HIS A 7 -8.20 26.89 -24.01
CA HIS A 7 -7.20 25.87 -24.33
C HIS A 7 -6.93 24.96 -23.13
N ILE A 8 -6.80 25.52 -21.91
CA ILE A 8 -6.65 24.75 -20.66
C ILE A 8 -7.85 23.83 -20.44
N ILE A 9 -9.07 24.36 -20.55
CA ILE A 9 -10.29 23.57 -20.40
C ILE A 9 -10.31 22.45 -21.44
N ASN A 10 -10.03 22.75 -22.71
CA ASN A 10 -10.00 21.74 -23.77
C ASN A 10 -8.92 20.68 -23.53
N VAL A 11 -7.75 21.07 -23.03
CA VAL A 11 -6.68 20.13 -22.67
C VAL A 11 -7.14 19.24 -21.52
N ILE A 12 -7.76 19.80 -20.47
CA ILE A 12 -8.27 19.04 -19.31
C ILE A 12 -9.42 18.10 -19.72
N THR A 13 -10.37 18.56 -20.53
CA THR A 13 -11.54 17.76 -20.96
C THR A 13 -11.17 16.64 -21.93
N ASN A 14 -10.07 16.81 -22.67
CA ASN A 14 -9.58 15.81 -23.63
C ASN A 14 -8.45 14.93 -23.06
N ILE A 15 -8.21 14.98 -21.73
CA ILE A 15 -7.42 13.92 -21.08
C ILE A 15 -8.30 12.66 -21.14
N GLU A 16 -8.13 11.88 -22.20
CA GLU A 16 -8.74 10.56 -22.29
C GLU A 16 -8.15 9.68 -21.18
N PHE A 17 -9.04 9.21 -20.31
CA PHE A 17 -8.67 8.30 -19.25
C PHE A 17 -8.28 6.97 -19.85
N SER A 18 -7.07 6.53 -19.52
CA SER A 18 -6.72 5.14 -19.73
C SER A 18 -6.73 4.36 -18.41
N LEU A 19 -6.91 3.06 -18.52
CA LEU A 19 -6.77 2.14 -17.40
C LEU A 19 -5.29 1.95 -17.01
N ASP A 20 -4.35 2.39 -17.84
CA ASP A 20 -2.93 2.36 -17.54
C ASP A 20 -2.51 3.66 -16.86
N LEU A 21 -2.22 3.54 -15.56
CA LEU A 21 -1.71 4.64 -14.76
C LEU A 21 -0.50 5.33 -15.41
N SER A 22 0.37 4.59 -16.09
CA SER A 22 1.58 5.11 -16.76
C SER A 22 1.22 6.06 -17.91
N GLU A 23 0.20 5.72 -18.69
CA GLU A 23 -0.29 6.58 -19.77
C GLU A 23 -0.92 7.86 -19.19
N ASN A 24 -1.66 7.76 -18.08
CA ASN A 24 -2.25 8.93 -17.42
C ASN A 24 -1.17 9.92 -16.94
N PHE A 25 -0.08 9.46 -16.31
CA PHE A 25 1.06 10.33 -15.95
C PHE A 25 1.67 11.03 -17.18
N GLN A 26 1.84 10.31 -18.29
CA GLN A 26 2.41 10.87 -19.51
C GLN A 26 1.48 11.89 -20.18
N THR A 27 0.18 11.59 -20.26
CA THR A 27 -0.83 12.50 -20.84
C THR A 27 -0.92 13.79 -20.03
N ILE A 28 -0.91 13.68 -18.71
CA ILE A 28 -0.90 14.83 -17.80
C ILE A 28 0.38 15.67 -17.96
N ALA A 29 1.55 15.03 -17.99
CA ALA A 29 2.82 15.74 -18.18
C ALA A 29 2.83 16.52 -19.50
N LYS A 30 2.39 15.89 -20.60
CA LYS A 30 2.24 16.54 -21.91
C LYS A 30 1.25 17.71 -21.87
N ALA A 31 0.12 17.55 -21.19
CA ALA A 31 -0.86 18.61 -21.00
C ALA A 31 -0.25 19.84 -20.29
N ILE A 32 0.50 19.62 -19.21
CA ILE A 32 1.18 20.69 -18.48
C ILE A 32 2.23 21.38 -19.37
N CYS A 33 3.08 20.61 -20.07
CA CYS A 33 4.08 21.17 -20.98
C CYS A 33 3.46 22.05 -22.07
N ASN A 34 2.34 21.60 -22.66
CA ASN A 34 1.64 22.35 -23.70
C ASN A 34 1.06 23.68 -23.18
N VAL A 35 0.49 23.69 -21.97
CA VAL A 35 -0.14 24.90 -21.43
C VAL A 35 0.90 25.92 -20.97
N LEU A 36 1.97 25.46 -20.31
CA LEU A 36 2.99 26.34 -19.74
C LEU A 36 4.11 26.69 -20.71
N GLU A 37 4.15 25.99 -21.85
CA GLU A 37 5.21 26.06 -22.85
C GLU A 37 6.56 25.76 -22.20
N CYS A 38 6.68 24.58 -21.60
CA CYS A 38 7.90 24.13 -20.92
C CYS A 38 8.39 22.79 -21.47
N ASP A 39 9.63 22.46 -21.15
CA ASP A 39 10.32 21.28 -21.67
C ASP A 39 9.80 19.99 -21.02
N LYS A 40 9.72 19.97 -19.68
CA LYS A 40 9.24 18.80 -18.92
C LYS A 40 8.26 19.21 -17.84
N ALA A 41 7.41 18.27 -17.47
CA ALA A 41 6.56 18.36 -16.31
C ALA A 41 6.45 16.99 -15.66
N HIS A 42 6.29 16.98 -14.34
CA HIS A 42 6.09 15.75 -13.58
C HIS A 42 5.01 15.96 -12.53
N VAL A 43 4.25 14.92 -12.27
CA VAL A 43 3.33 14.85 -11.13
C VAL A 43 3.84 13.79 -10.19
N PHE A 44 3.93 14.13 -8.93
CA PHE A 44 4.29 13.25 -7.84
C PHE A 44 3.08 13.04 -6.95
N ILE A 45 2.88 11.82 -6.49
CA ILE A 45 1.79 11.43 -5.60
C ILE A 45 2.35 11.22 -4.21
N SER A 46 1.62 11.70 -3.20
CA SER A 46 2.00 11.59 -1.80
C SER A 46 1.71 10.21 -1.26
N ASP A 47 2.75 9.59 -0.70
CA ASP A 47 2.63 8.51 0.27
C ASP A 47 2.94 9.08 1.66
N SER A 48 1.92 9.70 2.25
CA SER A 48 2.00 10.33 3.57
C SER A 48 2.17 9.31 4.71
N ASN A 49 2.11 8.01 4.43
CA ASN A 49 2.41 6.97 5.43
C ASN A 49 3.92 6.77 5.54
N ASN A 50 4.62 6.77 4.41
CA ASN A 50 6.07 6.63 4.37
C ASN A 50 6.82 7.97 4.38
N GLY A 51 6.12 9.10 4.27
CA GLY A 51 6.76 10.41 4.17
C GLY A 51 7.48 10.60 2.84
N GLU A 52 6.94 9.99 1.79
CA GLU A 52 7.54 9.89 0.46
C GLU A 52 6.61 10.45 -0.60
N LEU A 53 7.20 10.92 -1.69
CA LEU A 53 6.54 11.18 -2.96
C LEU A 53 6.97 10.15 -3.98
N TRP A 54 6.07 9.76 -4.87
CA TRP A 54 6.43 8.89 -5.99
C TRP A 54 5.87 9.37 -7.33
N THR A 55 6.58 9.09 -8.41
CA THR A 55 6.14 9.39 -9.78
C THR A 55 6.55 8.27 -10.73
N LYS A 56 5.86 8.15 -11.87
CA LYS A 56 6.28 7.29 -12.98
C LYS A 56 7.04 8.11 -14.01
N ILE A 57 8.24 7.66 -14.37
CA ILE A 57 9.09 8.36 -15.34
C ILE A 57 8.73 7.94 -16.77
N SER A 58 8.80 8.88 -17.71
CA SER A 58 8.43 8.75 -19.13
C SER A 58 9.19 7.69 -19.95
N LYS A 59 10.19 6.99 -19.39
CA LYS A 59 10.96 5.94 -20.10
C LYS A 59 10.58 4.49 -19.72
N GLY A 60 9.60 4.25 -18.83
CA GLY A 60 9.16 2.88 -18.51
C GLY A 60 8.25 2.76 -17.29
N LEU A 61 8.26 1.57 -16.68
CA LEU A 61 7.54 1.23 -15.43
C LEU A 61 8.29 1.67 -14.15
N GLU A 62 9.42 2.39 -14.29
CA GLU A 62 10.24 2.77 -13.14
C GLU A 62 9.56 3.84 -12.28
N ILE A 63 9.49 3.56 -10.99
CA ILE A 63 8.95 4.45 -9.96
C ILE A 63 10.11 5.22 -9.35
N GLN A 64 10.09 6.54 -9.48
CA GLN A 64 11.01 7.41 -8.75
C GLN A 64 10.39 7.81 -7.42
N LYS A 65 11.15 7.67 -6.33
CA LYS A 65 10.74 8.08 -4.99
C LYS A 65 11.58 9.26 -4.50
N VAL A 66 10.94 10.17 -3.76
CA VAL A 66 11.59 11.34 -3.13
C VAL A 66 11.08 11.46 -1.70
N GLN A 67 11.99 11.51 -0.72
CA GLN A 67 11.62 11.73 0.67
C GLN A 67 11.13 13.17 0.88
N PHE A 68 10.21 13.38 1.82
CA PHE A 68 9.85 14.72 2.26
C PHE A 68 11.08 15.47 2.78
N GLY A 69 11.17 16.75 2.45
CA GLY A 69 12.33 17.61 2.73
C GLY A 69 13.53 17.39 1.80
N GLN A 70 13.57 16.35 0.98
CA GLN A 70 14.70 16.09 0.08
C GLN A 70 14.53 16.78 -1.28
N GLY A 71 15.53 17.58 -1.65
CA GLY A 71 15.50 18.34 -2.90
C GLY A 71 14.37 19.38 -2.93
N ILE A 72 14.11 19.95 -4.11
CA ILE A 72 13.06 20.98 -4.26
C ILE A 72 11.67 20.37 -4.08
N ILE A 73 11.40 19.24 -4.75
CA ILE A 73 10.10 18.55 -4.71
C ILE A 73 9.75 18.11 -3.28
N GLY A 74 10.68 17.47 -2.57
CA GLY A 74 10.46 17.07 -1.17
C GLY A 74 10.32 18.27 -0.24
N HIS A 75 11.06 19.36 -0.48
CA HIS A 75 10.89 20.59 0.29
C HIS A 75 9.51 21.23 0.08
N VAL A 76 8.98 21.22 -1.15
CA VAL A 76 7.61 21.68 -1.44
C VAL A 76 6.58 20.85 -0.69
N ALA A 77 6.72 19.52 -0.68
CA ALA A 77 5.84 18.64 0.11
C ALA A 77 5.89 18.95 1.61
N ASN A 78 7.06 19.23 2.17
CA ASN A 78 7.21 19.51 3.59
C ASN A 78 6.75 20.93 3.99
N SER A 79 7.00 21.91 3.13
CA SER A 79 6.69 23.34 3.42
C SER A 79 5.27 23.74 3.03
N MET A 80 4.61 22.98 2.15
CA MET A 80 3.32 23.32 1.56
C MET A 80 3.33 24.68 0.84
N GLN A 81 4.50 25.10 0.30
CA GLN A 81 4.67 26.38 -0.39
C GLN A 81 5.05 26.18 -1.85
N ILE A 82 4.54 27.08 -2.70
CA ILE A 82 4.94 27.17 -4.10
C ILE A 82 6.37 27.69 -4.19
N ILE A 83 7.19 27.02 -4.98
CA ILE A 83 8.57 27.43 -5.25
C ILE A 83 8.73 27.68 -6.75
N ASN A 84 9.08 28.90 -7.11
CA ASN A 84 9.36 29.31 -8.48
C ASN A 84 10.82 29.77 -8.57
N ILE A 85 11.63 29.00 -9.28
CA ILE A 85 13.08 29.14 -9.39
C ILE A 85 13.43 29.60 -10.79
N ILE A 86 14.09 30.76 -10.85
CA ILE A 86 14.57 31.39 -12.07
C ILE A 86 15.90 30.76 -12.53
N ASP A 87 16.74 30.33 -11.58
CA ASP A 87 18.05 29.71 -11.84
C ASP A 87 18.29 28.55 -10.88
N ALA A 88 18.04 27.32 -11.34
CA ALA A 88 18.17 26.10 -10.54
C ALA A 88 19.60 25.89 -10.03
N ASN A 89 20.62 26.37 -10.74
CA ASN A 89 22.01 26.24 -10.29
C ASN A 89 22.29 27.07 -9.02
N LYS A 90 21.50 28.11 -8.74
CA LYS A 90 21.67 28.95 -7.55
C LYS A 90 20.87 28.48 -6.34
N ASP A 91 19.94 27.54 -6.52
CA ASP A 91 19.16 27.01 -5.41
C ASP A 91 19.93 25.87 -4.71
N ILE A 92 20.20 26.03 -3.41
CA ILE A 92 20.95 25.05 -2.61
C ILE A 92 20.24 23.69 -2.50
N ARG A 93 18.92 23.66 -2.70
CA ARG A 93 18.11 22.44 -2.65
C ARG A 93 18.16 21.68 -3.98
N PHE A 94 18.68 22.27 -5.05
CA PHE A 94 18.72 21.65 -6.36
C PHE A 94 19.83 20.58 -6.45
N ASN A 95 19.44 19.33 -6.73
CA ASN A 95 20.38 18.23 -6.89
C ASN A 95 20.83 18.06 -8.35
N ARG A 96 21.97 18.66 -8.70
CA ARG A 96 22.57 18.57 -10.04
C ARG A 96 23.00 17.16 -10.45
N GLN A 97 23.10 16.19 -9.53
CA GLN A 97 23.50 14.84 -9.89
C GLN A 97 22.44 14.12 -10.74
N ILE A 98 21.17 14.49 -10.59
CA ILE A 98 20.06 13.92 -11.36
C ILE A 98 20.21 14.33 -12.83
N ASP A 99 20.36 15.64 -13.08
CA ASP A 99 20.62 16.22 -14.41
C ASP A 99 21.82 15.59 -15.13
N LYS A 100 22.92 15.34 -14.40
CA LYS A 100 24.14 14.72 -14.95
C LYS A 100 23.91 13.30 -15.46
N LYS A 101 23.03 12.53 -14.83
CA LYS A 101 22.72 11.16 -15.27
C LYS A 101 21.96 11.14 -16.59
N ASP A 102 21.10 12.13 -16.79
CA ASP A 102 20.22 12.22 -17.97
C ASP A 102 20.76 13.13 -19.09
N ASN A 103 21.99 13.64 -18.93
CA ASN A 103 22.58 14.66 -19.81
C ASN A 103 21.61 15.83 -20.08
N TYR A 104 20.93 16.26 -19.02
CA TYR A 104 19.88 17.28 -19.04
C TYR A 104 20.33 18.51 -18.26
N ILE A 105 19.85 19.71 -18.63
CA ILE A 105 20.18 20.96 -17.94
C ILE A 105 18.90 21.64 -17.49
N THR A 106 18.65 21.62 -16.19
CA THR A 106 17.58 22.38 -15.55
C THR A 106 18.03 23.84 -15.35
N ARG A 107 17.32 24.77 -15.97
CA ARG A 107 17.53 26.23 -15.92
C ARG A 107 16.55 26.88 -14.95
N SER A 108 15.26 26.68 -15.18
CA SER A 108 14.17 27.25 -14.38
C SER A 108 13.15 26.18 -14.05
N MET A 109 12.46 26.32 -12.93
CA MET A 109 11.39 25.40 -12.56
C MET A 109 10.37 26.06 -11.65
N VAL A 110 9.11 25.62 -11.75
CA VAL A 110 8.07 25.94 -10.79
C VAL A 110 7.54 24.62 -10.22
N CYS A 111 7.40 24.57 -8.91
CA CYS A 111 7.00 23.39 -8.16
C CYS A 111 5.97 23.79 -7.12
N MET A 112 4.87 23.06 -7.01
CA MET A 112 3.78 23.39 -6.10
C MET A 112 3.12 22.17 -5.47
N PRO A 113 2.67 22.29 -4.22
CA PRO A 113 1.94 21.23 -3.55
C PRO A 113 0.51 21.21 -4.08
N LEU A 114 -0.04 20.01 -4.18
CA LEU A 114 -1.43 19.74 -4.48
C LEU A 114 -2.04 19.13 -3.22
N PHE A 115 -3.10 19.73 -2.70
CA PHE A 115 -3.72 19.31 -1.44
C PHE A 115 -5.23 19.27 -1.56
N ASP A 116 -5.83 18.47 -0.70
CA ASP A 116 -7.27 18.35 -0.55
C ASP A 116 -7.80 19.59 0.17
N ASN A 117 -8.81 20.23 -0.44
CA ASN A 117 -9.40 21.46 0.08
C ASN A 117 -10.22 21.22 1.36
N GLU A 118 -10.69 19.99 1.62
CA GLU A 118 -11.54 19.70 2.78
C GLU A 118 -10.73 19.51 4.06
N ASN A 119 -9.64 18.74 3.99
CA ASN A 119 -8.85 18.34 5.15
C ASN A 119 -7.41 18.89 5.14
N GLY A 120 -6.98 19.56 4.06
CA GLY A 120 -5.65 20.15 3.92
C GLY A 120 -4.53 19.14 3.69
N ASN A 121 -4.85 17.86 3.47
CA ASN A 121 -3.84 16.82 3.27
C ASN A 121 -3.11 16.98 1.95
N LEU A 122 -1.78 16.80 1.97
CA LEU A 122 -0.98 16.74 0.75
C LEU A 122 -1.40 15.53 -0.08
N LEU A 123 -1.87 15.77 -1.30
CA LEU A 123 -2.15 14.76 -2.31
C LEU A 123 -0.92 14.48 -3.17
N GLY A 124 -0.08 15.49 -3.39
CA GLY A 124 1.14 15.33 -4.16
C GLY A 124 1.78 16.65 -4.52
N VAL A 125 2.71 16.62 -5.49
CA VAL A 125 3.45 17.80 -5.94
C VAL A 125 3.48 17.78 -7.47
N VAL A 126 3.28 18.93 -8.10
CA VAL A 126 3.48 19.07 -9.54
C VAL A 126 4.64 20.01 -9.81
N GLU A 127 5.44 19.68 -10.82
CA GLU A 127 6.50 20.53 -11.31
C GLU A 127 6.45 20.74 -12.82
N ALA A 128 6.91 21.91 -13.24
CA ALA A 128 7.19 22.25 -14.61
C ALA A 128 8.61 22.80 -14.70
N VAL A 129 9.35 22.35 -15.71
CA VAL A 129 10.79 22.56 -15.85
C VAL A 129 11.10 23.19 -17.19
N ASN A 130 11.99 24.19 -17.17
CA ASN A 130 12.49 24.92 -18.33
C ASN A 130 11.39 25.53 -19.18
N LYS A 131 10.88 26.70 -18.76
CA LYS A 131 10.00 27.50 -19.61
C LYS A 131 10.70 27.92 -20.90
N ASN A 132 9.98 27.83 -22.01
CA ASN A 132 10.41 28.32 -23.31
C ASN A 132 10.41 29.86 -23.29
N GLY A 133 11.51 30.46 -23.72
CA GLY A 133 11.61 31.92 -23.86
C GLY A 133 11.71 32.72 -22.55
N GLY A 134 11.92 32.10 -21.38
CA GLY A 134 12.11 32.84 -20.12
C GLY A 134 11.89 32.05 -18.84
N PHE A 135 11.21 32.67 -17.88
CA PHE A 135 10.90 32.12 -16.54
C PHE A 135 9.39 32.03 -16.33
N PHE A 136 8.97 31.17 -15.39
CA PHE A 136 7.56 31.02 -15.04
C PHE A 136 7.03 32.27 -14.34
N THR A 137 5.89 32.77 -14.82
CA THR A 137 5.21 33.95 -14.27
C THR A 137 4.17 33.57 -13.21
N LYS A 138 3.57 34.57 -12.55
CA LYS A 138 2.44 34.32 -11.63
C LYS A 138 1.21 33.74 -12.31
N ASP A 139 0.98 34.07 -13.58
CA ASP A 139 -0.10 33.45 -14.36
C ASP A 139 0.21 31.97 -14.61
N ASP A 140 1.48 31.63 -14.86
CA ASP A 140 1.90 30.23 -15.03
C ASP A 140 1.73 29.43 -13.73
N GLU A 141 2.01 30.02 -12.57
CA GLU A 141 1.68 29.41 -11.27
C GLU A 141 0.17 29.12 -11.17
N GLY A 142 -0.69 30.09 -11.53
CA GLY A 142 -2.14 29.88 -11.53
C GLY A 142 -2.60 28.77 -12.48
N TYR A 143 -2.04 28.72 -13.69
CA TYR A 143 -2.38 27.68 -14.68
C TYR A 143 -1.91 26.29 -14.23
N LEU A 144 -0.70 26.20 -13.67
CA LEU A 144 -0.16 24.95 -13.15
C LEU A 144 -1.00 24.44 -11.98
N GLN A 145 -1.49 25.33 -11.11
CA GLN A 145 -2.36 24.94 -10.00
C GLN A 145 -3.66 24.32 -10.50
N ILE A 146 -4.33 24.99 -11.45
CA ILE A 146 -5.60 24.50 -12.02
C ILE A 146 -5.40 23.12 -12.67
N ILE A 147 -4.41 22.97 -13.53
CA ILE A 147 -4.17 21.70 -14.24
C ILE A 147 -3.67 20.63 -13.28
N GLY A 148 -2.79 20.97 -12.35
CA GLY A 148 -2.26 20.06 -11.34
C GLY A 148 -3.35 19.49 -10.46
N MET A 149 -4.29 20.31 -9.97
CA MET A 149 -5.42 19.84 -9.16
C MET A 149 -6.33 18.88 -9.95
N ASN A 150 -6.64 19.20 -11.21
CA ASN A 150 -7.43 18.31 -12.07
C ASN A 150 -6.67 16.99 -12.31
N ALA A 151 -5.41 17.07 -12.69
CA ALA A 151 -4.53 15.92 -12.87
C ALA A 151 -4.46 15.01 -11.63
N MET A 152 -4.41 15.59 -10.43
CA MET A 152 -4.40 14.82 -9.19
C MET A 152 -5.71 14.08 -8.95
N SER A 153 -6.86 14.72 -9.20
CA SER A 153 -8.17 14.06 -9.11
C SER A 153 -8.24 12.85 -10.06
N ILE A 154 -7.74 13.04 -11.29
CA ILE A 154 -7.65 11.99 -12.30
C ILE A 154 -6.79 10.82 -11.82
N LEU A 155 -5.56 11.10 -11.36
CA LEU A 155 -4.63 10.07 -10.91
C LEU A 155 -5.15 9.33 -9.68
N ASN A 156 -5.75 10.04 -8.72
CA ASN A 156 -6.36 9.43 -7.53
C ASN A 156 -7.48 8.46 -7.93
N ASN A 157 -8.35 8.85 -8.87
CA ASN A 157 -9.40 7.96 -9.37
C ASN A 157 -8.82 6.73 -10.09
N SER A 158 -7.77 6.91 -10.90
CA SER A 158 -7.09 5.79 -11.56
C SER A 158 -6.43 4.82 -10.57
N ILE A 159 -5.82 5.35 -9.51
CA ILE A 159 -5.18 4.55 -8.46
C ILE A 159 -6.23 3.77 -7.67
N ASN A 160 -7.28 4.45 -7.20
CA ASN A 160 -8.39 3.81 -6.50
C ASN A 160 -9.03 2.70 -7.34
N PHE A 161 -9.21 2.93 -8.65
CA PHE A 161 -9.72 1.92 -9.56
C PHE A 161 -8.75 0.74 -9.71
N TYR A 162 -7.45 1.01 -9.86
CA TYR A 162 -6.43 -0.03 -9.94
C TYR A 162 -6.36 -0.89 -8.66
N GLU A 163 -6.40 -0.27 -7.48
CA GLU A 163 -6.44 -0.94 -6.19
C GLU A 163 -7.71 -1.78 -6.04
N THR A 164 -8.87 -1.23 -6.40
CA THR A 164 -10.15 -1.96 -6.40
C THR A 164 -10.07 -3.20 -7.29
N ARG A 165 -9.54 -3.09 -8.52
CA ARG A 165 -9.36 -4.23 -9.42
C ARG A 165 -8.41 -5.28 -8.88
N LYS A 166 -7.32 -4.85 -8.25
CA LYS A 166 -6.38 -5.76 -7.58
C LYS A 166 -7.08 -6.53 -6.46
N ASN A 167 -7.85 -5.84 -5.61
CA ASN A 167 -8.62 -6.45 -4.53
C ASN A 167 -9.70 -7.41 -5.06
N GLU A 168 -10.44 -7.04 -6.10
CA GLU A 168 -11.36 -7.95 -6.79
C GLU A 168 -10.67 -9.24 -7.25
N GLY A 169 -9.45 -9.12 -7.79
CA GLY A 169 -8.63 -10.27 -8.21
C GLY A 169 -8.24 -11.16 -7.03
N ILE A 170 -7.81 -10.57 -5.92
CA ILE A 170 -7.47 -11.31 -4.69
C ILE A 170 -8.70 -12.03 -4.14
N ILE A 171 -9.86 -11.36 -4.04
CA ILE A 171 -11.11 -11.97 -3.58
C ILE A 171 -11.51 -13.15 -4.47
N LYS A 172 -11.43 -13.00 -5.80
CA LYS A 172 -11.70 -14.11 -6.73
C LYS A 172 -10.77 -15.30 -6.49
N ASN A 173 -9.48 -15.06 -6.23
CA ASN A 173 -8.53 -16.11 -5.92
C ASN A 173 -8.85 -16.80 -4.59
N ILE A 174 -9.22 -16.04 -3.55
CA ILE A 174 -9.66 -16.59 -2.25
C ILE A 174 -10.91 -17.47 -2.41
N LEU A 175 -11.90 -17.01 -3.17
CA LEU A 175 -13.12 -17.79 -3.45
C LEU A 175 -12.82 -19.06 -4.24
N LYS A 176 -11.96 -18.98 -5.26
CA LYS A 176 -11.51 -20.16 -6.03
C LYS A 176 -10.81 -21.17 -5.12
N MET A 177 -9.92 -20.70 -4.25
CA MET A 177 -9.27 -21.51 -3.24
C MET A 177 -10.27 -22.22 -2.31
N SER A 178 -11.35 -21.56 -1.90
CA SER A 178 -12.37 -22.21 -1.04
C SER A 178 -12.99 -23.46 -1.69
N ILE A 179 -13.11 -23.46 -3.02
CA ILE A 179 -13.64 -24.59 -3.78
C ILE A 179 -12.59 -25.71 -3.84
N GLU A 180 -11.35 -25.37 -4.18
CA GLU A 180 -10.24 -26.33 -4.27
C GLU A 180 -9.99 -27.03 -2.92
N LEU A 181 -10.05 -26.28 -1.81
CA LEU A 181 -9.85 -26.81 -0.47
C LEU A 181 -11.00 -27.70 0.05
N ASN A 182 -12.13 -27.77 -0.67
CA ASN A 182 -13.17 -28.75 -0.35
C ASN A 182 -12.75 -30.17 -0.69
N GLU A 183 -11.78 -30.35 -1.60
CA GLU A 183 -11.25 -31.66 -1.99
C GLU A 183 -10.30 -32.25 -0.95
N CYS A 184 -9.79 -31.45 0.00
CA CYS A 184 -8.92 -31.95 1.06
C CYS A 184 -9.70 -32.93 1.95
N ASN A 185 -9.15 -34.13 2.11
CA ASN A 185 -9.78 -35.22 2.89
C ASN A 185 -9.41 -35.20 4.37
N ASN A 186 -8.31 -34.54 4.72
CA ASN A 186 -7.84 -34.44 6.10
C ASN A 186 -7.46 -33.00 6.44
N ILE A 187 -7.37 -32.72 7.74
CA ILE A 187 -7.13 -31.37 8.26
C ILE A 187 -5.67 -30.92 8.07
N SER A 188 -4.69 -31.83 8.05
CA SER A 188 -3.27 -31.50 7.84
C SER A 188 -3.06 -30.95 6.43
N GLN A 189 -3.52 -31.69 5.42
CA GLN A 189 -3.51 -31.28 4.01
C GLN A 189 -4.22 -29.94 3.83
N PHE A 190 -5.43 -29.79 4.39
CA PHE A 190 -6.19 -28.53 4.32
C PHE A 190 -5.40 -27.34 4.90
N VAL A 191 -4.82 -27.50 6.09
CA VAL A 191 -4.07 -26.43 6.77
C VAL A 191 -2.82 -26.04 5.97
N LEU A 192 -2.06 -27.00 5.46
CA LEU A 192 -0.85 -26.70 4.69
C LEU A 192 -1.17 -26.07 3.34
N GLU A 193 -2.17 -26.58 2.62
CA GLU A 193 -2.57 -26.04 1.31
C GLU A 193 -3.10 -24.61 1.43
N ILE A 194 -3.93 -24.32 2.44
CA ILE A 194 -4.45 -22.96 2.62
C ILE A 194 -3.35 -21.99 3.02
N CYS A 195 -2.40 -22.39 3.89
CA CYS A 195 -1.24 -21.57 4.22
C CYS A 195 -0.45 -21.19 2.96
N GLN A 196 -0.12 -22.18 2.12
CA GLN A 196 0.63 -21.94 0.88
C GLN A 196 -0.10 -20.98 -0.07
N LYS A 197 -1.42 -21.13 -0.23
CA LYS A 197 -2.22 -20.28 -1.11
C LYS A 197 -2.38 -18.85 -0.57
N ILE A 198 -2.64 -18.68 0.73
CA ILE A 198 -2.69 -17.36 1.38
C ILE A 198 -1.35 -16.63 1.20
N GLN A 199 -0.24 -17.33 1.39
CA GLN A 199 1.10 -16.77 1.24
C GLN A 199 1.31 -16.18 -0.17
N GLY A 200 0.89 -16.92 -1.21
CA GLY A 200 0.98 -16.46 -2.60
C GLY A 200 0.00 -15.33 -2.95
N TYR A 201 -1.26 -15.41 -2.53
CA TYR A 201 -2.28 -14.43 -2.94
C TYR A 201 -2.18 -13.09 -2.22
N LEU A 202 -1.78 -13.10 -0.94
CA LEU A 202 -1.62 -11.89 -0.14
C LEU A 202 -0.18 -11.35 -0.18
N ASN A 203 0.74 -12.06 -0.85
CA ASN A 203 2.17 -11.73 -0.89
C ASN A 203 2.73 -11.46 0.52
N ILE A 204 2.41 -12.35 1.46
CA ILE A 204 2.87 -12.29 2.84
C ILE A 204 4.11 -13.16 3.02
N GLN A 205 4.93 -12.83 4.00
CA GLN A 205 6.21 -13.52 4.20
C GLN A 205 6.02 -14.89 4.83
N ASP A 206 5.15 -14.99 5.83
CA ASP A 206 4.89 -16.24 6.53
C ASP A 206 3.44 -16.29 7.04
N VAL A 207 2.90 -17.50 7.13
CA VAL A 207 1.56 -17.77 7.66
C VAL A 207 1.52 -19.12 8.34
N LYS A 208 0.89 -19.15 9.51
CA LYS A 208 0.72 -20.37 10.28
C LYS A 208 -0.65 -20.40 10.93
N ILE A 209 -1.31 -21.56 10.86
CA ILE A 209 -2.62 -21.77 11.47
C ILE A 209 -2.47 -22.68 12.67
N TYR A 210 -3.03 -22.24 13.79
CA TYR A 210 -3.11 -22.99 15.04
C TYR A 210 -4.57 -23.30 15.31
N ILE A 211 -4.86 -24.56 15.62
CA ILE A 211 -6.20 -25.05 15.94
C ILE A 211 -6.27 -25.32 17.43
N LEU A 212 -7.35 -24.86 18.07
CA LEU A 212 -7.63 -25.09 19.48
C LEU A 212 -8.40 -26.40 19.67
N ASP A 213 -7.77 -27.37 20.32
CA ASP A 213 -8.43 -28.55 20.86
C ASP A 213 -9.04 -28.19 22.22
N GLN A 214 -10.36 -27.94 22.21
CA GLN A 214 -11.10 -27.59 23.41
C GLN A 214 -11.21 -28.73 24.42
N GLN A 215 -11.15 -29.99 23.99
CA GLN A 215 -11.31 -31.14 24.88
C GLN A 215 -10.06 -31.35 25.72
N ASN A 216 -8.90 -31.24 25.09
CA ASN A 216 -7.61 -31.49 25.73
C ASN A 216 -6.92 -30.21 26.21
N ASN A 217 -7.54 -29.04 26.03
CA ASN A 217 -6.97 -27.73 26.36
C ASN A 217 -5.58 -27.50 25.73
N LYS A 218 -5.43 -27.93 24.48
CA LYS A 218 -4.20 -27.85 23.70
C LYS A 218 -4.41 -27.01 22.44
N ILE A 219 -3.32 -26.45 21.94
CA ILE A 219 -3.25 -25.88 20.59
C ILE A 219 -2.35 -26.75 19.74
N PHE A 220 -2.68 -26.90 18.46
CA PHE A 220 -1.84 -27.66 17.55
C PHE A 220 -1.77 -27.03 16.16
N THR A 221 -0.72 -27.40 15.44
CA THR A 221 -0.45 -26.99 14.06
C THR A 221 0.21 -28.16 13.32
N PHE A 222 0.55 -27.97 12.06
CA PHE A 222 1.21 -29.00 11.25
C PHE A 222 2.53 -28.47 10.69
N ASP A 223 3.56 -29.32 10.65
CA ASP A 223 4.79 -29.03 9.91
C ASP A 223 4.62 -29.30 8.41
N ASN A 224 5.64 -28.98 7.61
CA ASN A 224 5.64 -29.19 6.16
C ASN A 224 5.55 -30.67 5.74
N GLN A 225 5.70 -31.62 6.68
CA GLN A 225 5.58 -33.06 6.47
C GLN A 225 4.23 -33.60 6.97
N GLU A 226 3.27 -32.73 7.27
CA GLU A 226 1.96 -33.06 7.85
C GLU A 226 2.00 -33.65 9.27
N ASN A 227 3.13 -33.59 9.97
CA ASN A 227 3.19 -34.04 11.36
C ASN A 227 2.50 -33.04 12.27
N LYS A 228 1.63 -33.53 13.15
CA LYS A 228 0.96 -32.73 14.17
C LYS A 228 1.96 -32.28 15.24
N ILE A 229 2.04 -30.98 15.47
CA ILE A 229 2.81 -30.39 16.57
C ILE A 229 1.82 -29.80 17.57
N GLU A 230 1.88 -30.23 18.83
CA GLU A 230 0.97 -29.81 19.90
C GLU A 230 1.68 -29.04 21.00
N PHE A 231 0.95 -28.11 21.62
CA PHE A 231 1.38 -27.32 22.75
C PHE A 231 0.23 -27.11 23.75
N GLU A 232 0.57 -26.81 25.00
CA GLU A 232 -0.41 -26.35 25.98
C GLU A 232 -1.06 -25.04 25.52
N LYS A 233 -2.38 -24.87 25.74
CA LYS A 233 -3.15 -23.71 25.26
C LYS A 233 -2.53 -22.35 25.62
N ASN A 234 -1.87 -22.25 26.77
CA ASN A 234 -1.34 -20.99 27.28
C ASN A 234 0.07 -20.64 26.75
N ASN A 235 0.65 -21.46 25.87
CA ASN A 235 2.00 -21.23 25.36
C ASN A 235 2.03 -20.23 24.20
N GLY A 236 3.09 -19.42 24.18
CA GLY A 236 3.38 -18.51 23.07
C GLY A 236 2.46 -17.30 23.00
N ILE A 237 2.72 -16.48 21.98
CA ILE A 237 1.89 -15.32 21.63
C ILE A 237 0.50 -15.79 21.18
N VAL A 238 0.42 -16.96 20.53
CA VAL A 238 -0.86 -17.58 20.11
C VAL A 238 -1.75 -17.89 21.32
N GLY A 239 -1.21 -18.52 22.36
CA GLY A 239 -1.96 -18.81 23.58
C GLY A 239 -2.43 -17.55 24.29
N PHE A 240 -1.56 -16.53 24.36
CA PHE A 240 -1.94 -15.20 24.85
C PHE A 240 -3.12 -14.62 24.05
N THR A 241 -3.08 -14.68 22.71
CA THR A 241 -4.14 -14.16 21.82
C THR A 241 -5.48 -14.85 22.09
N ILE A 242 -5.48 -16.18 22.23
CA ILE A 242 -6.68 -16.96 22.54
C ILE A 242 -7.29 -16.52 23.88
N ASN A 243 -6.45 -16.29 24.90
CA ASN A 243 -6.91 -15.87 26.22
C ASN A 243 -7.42 -14.43 26.27
N GLN A 244 -6.95 -13.56 25.39
CA GLN A 244 -7.46 -12.18 25.27
C GLN A 244 -8.78 -12.09 24.49
N GLU A 245 -9.17 -13.16 23.78
CA GLU A 245 -10.39 -13.19 22.94
C GLU A 245 -10.46 -12.03 21.92
N LYS A 246 -9.29 -11.53 21.49
CA LYS A 246 -9.16 -10.42 20.56
C LYS A 246 -7.95 -10.60 19.65
N ASN A 247 -8.09 -10.21 18.39
CA ASN A 247 -6.98 -10.11 17.44
C ASN A 247 -5.82 -9.29 18.04
N GLN A 248 -4.59 -9.76 17.85
CA GLN A 248 -3.38 -9.12 18.38
C GLN A 248 -2.46 -8.72 17.23
N ILE A 249 -1.84 -7.55 17.34
CA ILE A 249 -0.76 -7.11 16.46
C ILE A 249 0.46 -6.90 17.32
N ILE A 250 1.55 -7.55 16.93
CA ILE A 250 2.80 -7.62 17.68
C ILE A 250 3.89 -7.05 16.78
N ASP A 251 4.47 -5.92 17.16
CA ASP A 251 5.47 -5.22 16.32
C ASP A 251 6.74 -6.05 16.07
N ASN A 252 7.14 -6.84 17.08
CA ASN A 252 8.29 -7.73 17.02
C ASN A 252 8.04 -8.91 17.98
N ALA A 253 8.00 -10.13 17.43
CA ALA A 253 7.71 -11.33 18.21
C ALA A 253 8.71 -11.54 19.35
N TYR A 254 10.00 -11.31 19.11
CA TYR A 254 11.06 -11.50 20.11
C TYR A 254 10.92 -10.60 21.35
N ASN A 255 10.25 -9.46 21.21
CA ASN A 255 10.07 -8.50 22.29
C ASN A 255 8.80 -8.78 23.12
N HIS A 256 7.93 -9.70 22.68
CA HIS A 256 6.67 -9.97 23.36
C HIS A 256 6.89 -10.86 24.60
N VAL A 257 6.27 -10.50 25.73
CA VAL A 257 6.47 -11.19 27.03
C VAL A 257 6.08 -12.68 27.01
N ASN A 258 5.14 -13.05 26.15
CA ASN A 258 4.69 -14.44 25.98
C ASN A 258 5.40 -15.19 24.84
N PHE A 259 6.43 -14.62 24.22
CA PHE A 259 7.14 -15.26 23.11
C PHE A 259 7.73 -16.62 23.50
N ASN A 260 7.52 -17.61 22.64
CA ASN A 260 8.11 -18.93 22.76
C ASN A 260 8.66 -19.36 21.40
N SER A 261 9.99 -19.54 21.31
CA SER A 261 10.71 -19.83 20.06
C SER A 261 10.39 -21.19 19.42
N ILE A 262 9.68 -22.06 20.15
CA ILE A 262 9.22 -23.37 19.67
C ILE A 262 7.83 -23.25 19.06
N VAL A 263 6.98 -22.39 19.64
CA VAL A 263 5.58 -22.23 19.25
C VAL A 263 5.43 -21.17 18.17
N ASP A 264 6.00 -20.00 18.41
CA ASP A 264 5.79 -18.78 17.63
C ASP A 264 6.76 -18.68 16.44
N ILE A 265 6.40 -17.83 15.47
CA ILE A 265 7.29 -17.52 14.34
C ILE A 265 8.45 -16.63 14.84
N ASN A 266 9.68 -17.09 14.60
CA ASN A 266 10.91 -16.41 15.00
C ASN A 266 11.19 -15.23 14.05
N THR A 267 10.61 -14.07 14.35
CA THR A 267 10.73 -12.88 13.50
C THR A 267 10.81 -11.57 14.28
N SER A 268 11.62 -10.63 13.78
CA SER A 268 11.64 -9.25 14.24
C SER A 268 10.60 -8.37 13.53
N LEU A 269 9.88 -8.94 12.57
CA LEU A 269 8.85 -8.25 11.81
C LEU A 269 7.52 -8.25 12.55
N PRO A 270 6.63 -7.32 12.19
CA PRO A 270 5.29 -7.32 12.74
C PRO A 270 4.52 -8.61 12.42
N VAL A 271 3.78 -9.09 13.42
CA VAL A 271 2.98 -10.31 13.40
C VAL A 271 1.53 -9.95 13.70
N LEU A 272 0.60 -10.44 12.88
CA LEU A 272 -0.84 -10.33 13.09
C LEU A 272 -1.38 -11.71 13.49
N ASN A 273 -1.97 -11.79 14.68
CA ASN A 273 -2.75 -12.92 15.12
C ASN A 273 -4.24 -12.60 14.97
N HIS A 274 -4.90 -13.29 14.04
CA HIS A 274 -6.34 -13.17 13.83
C HIS A 274 -7.06 -14.41 14.36
N ILE A 275 -8.05 -14.21 15.22
CA ILE A 275 -8.81 -15.31 15.81
C ILE A 275 -9.76 -15.89 14.78
N ILE A 276 -9.86 -17.21 14.76
CA ILE A 276 -10.82 -17.96 13.94
C ILE A 276 -11.99 -18.33 14.85
N TRP A 277 -13.15 -17.72 14.60
CA TRP A 277 -14.38 -17.97 15.34
C TRP A 277 -15.28 -18.95 14.60
N ASN A 278 -15.97 -19.83 15.31
CA ASN A 278 -17.09 -20.56 14.72
C ASN A 278 -18.38 -19.72 14.71
N THR A 279 -19.39 -20.21 14.00
CA THR A 279 -20.71 -19.55 13.90
C THR A 279 -21.47 -19.42 15.23
N LYS A 280 -20.98 -20.07 16.30
CA LYS A 280 -21.53 -19.97 17.66
C LYS A 280 -20.72 -19.04 18.57
N GLY A 281 -19.74 -18.32 18.03
CA GLY A 281 -18.88 -17.40 18.80
C GLY A 281 -17.81 -18.08 19.65
N LYS A 282 -17.48 -19.37 19.39
CA LYS A 282 -16.36 -20.03 20.06
C LYS A 282 -15.09 -19.95 19.22
N ILE A 283 -13.96 -19.80 19.88
CA ILE A 283 -12.63 -19.84 19.25
C ILE A 283 -12.33 -21.26 18.76
N LEU A 284 -12.01 -21.38 17.47
CA LEU A 284 -11.50 -22.59 16.83
C LEU A 284 -9.98 -22.59 16.72
N GLY A 285 -9.35 -21.42 16.74
CA GLY A 285 -7.93 -21.30 16.48
C GLY A 285 -7.49 -19.87 16.22
N VAL A 286 -6.27 -19.73 15.72
CA VAL A 286 -5.65 -18.46 15.34
C VAL A 286 -4.92 -18.67 14.03
N ILE A 287 -5.12 -17.76 13.07
CA ILE A 287 -4.22 -17.61 11.94
C ILE A 287 -3.20 -16.50 12.28
N GLN A 288 -1.93 -16.85 12.20
CA GLN A 288 -0.81 -15.96 12.45
C GLN A 288 -0.13 -15.60 11.13
N ILE A 289 0.08 -14.31 10.88
CA ILE A 289 0.61 -13.78 9.61
C ILE A 289 1.79 -12.86 9.89
N VAL A 290 2.84 -13.00 9.10
CA VAL A 290 4.02 -12.14 9.11
C VAL A 290 4.15 -11.45 7.74
N ASN A 291 4.25 -10.13 7.74
CA ASN A 291 4.40 -9.36 6.50
C ASN A 291 5.16 -8.05 6.74
N GLN A 292 6.20 -7.81 5.95
CA GLN A 292 6.98 -6.57 5.96
C GLN A 292 6.18 -5.37 5.44
N ILE A 293 5.38 -5.55 4.38
CA ILE A 293 4.78 -4.44 3.63
C ILE A 293 3.36 -4.14 4.13
N GLY A 294 2.59 -5.18 4.45
CA GLY A 294 1.18 -5.06 4.82
C GLY A 294 0.93 -4.74 6.29
N ILE A 295 1.81 -5.18 7.22
CA ILE A 295 1.62 -4.94 8.66
C ILE A 295 2.34 -3.67 9.13
N GLN A 296 3.43 -3.24 8.49
CA GLN A 296 4.07 -1.96 8.86
C GLN A 296 3.15 -0.75 8.57
N ASN A 297 2.34 -0.81 7.52
CA ASN A 297 1.29 0.18 7.25
C ASN A 297 0.16 0.19 8.32
N ILE A 298 0.19 -0.73 9.30
CA ILE A 298 -0.84 -0.90 10.33
C ILE A 298 -0.53 -0.12 11.61
N ILE A 299 0.72 0.27 11.83
CA ILE A 299 1.14 0.87 13.10
C ILE A 299 1.46 2.35 12.86
N LYS A 300 0.51 3.25 13.19
CA LYS A 300 0.73 4.72 13.14
C LYS A 300 0.36 5.34 14.49
N ASN A 301 1.28 6.06 15.12
CA ASN A 301 1.06 6.77 16.39
C ASN A 301 0.48 5.90 17.54
N ASN A 302 0.99 4.69 17.75
CA ASN A 302 0.46 3.72 18.73
C ASN A 302 -1.04 3.39 18.55
N LYS A 303 -1.58 3.65 17.35
CA LYS A 303 -2.92 3.24 16.94
C LYS A 303 -2.82 2.31 15.74
N VAL A 304 -3.59 1.24 15.85
CA VAL A 304 -3.59 0.09 14.94
C VAL A 304 -4.64 0.32 13.86
N TYR A 305 -4.22 0.39 12.60
CA TYR A 305 -5.09 0.50 11.44
C TYR A 305 -4.79 -0.65 10.48
N ILE A 306 -5.51 -1.77 10.58
CA ILE A 306 -5.35 -2.83 9.57
C ILE A 306 -5.67 -2.18 8.22
N ASN A 307 -4.80 -2.35 7.21
CA ASN A 307 -5.17 -1.97 5.84
C ASN A 307 -6.54 -2.60 5.57
N THR A 308 -7.56 -1.78 5.32
CA THR A 308 -8.96 -2.22 5.25
C THR A 308 -9.15 -3.38 4.29
N ASP A 309 -8.33 -3.45 3.25
CA ASP A 309 -8.35 -4.52 2.26
C ASP A 309 -7.78 -5.83 2.81
N LEU A 310 -6.65 -5.78 3.52
CA LEU A 310 -6.07 -6.96 4.16
C LEU A 310 -7.02 -7.51 5.24
N ASP A 311 -7.62 -6.64 6.04
CA ASP A 311 -8.62 -7.06 7.03
C ASP A 311 -9.80 -7.78 6.36
N THR A 312 -10.31 -7.21 5.28
CA THR A 312 -11.41 -7.80 4.50
C THR A 312 -11.03 -9.16 3.94
N HIS A 313 -9.85 -9.29 3.32
CA HIS A 313 -9.36 -10.57 2.81
C HIS A 313 -9.20 -11.62 3.91
N LEU A 314 -8.66 -11.24 5.08
CA LEU A 314 -8.47 -12.14 6.21
C LEU A 314 -9.78 -12.58 6.85
N ASN A 315 -10.76 -11.71 6.93
CA ASN A 315 -12.10 -12.06 7.41
C ASN A 315 -12.73 -13.14 6.52
N ILE A 316 -12.65 -13.00 5.19
CA ILE A 316 -13.15 -14.02 4.24
C ILE A 316 -12.40 -15.34 4.41
N ILE A 317 -11.07 -15.29 4.56
CA ILE A 317 -10.24 -16.47 4.82
C ILE A 317 -10.63 -17.15 6.14
N CYS A 318 -10.87 -16.38 7.20
CA CYS A 318 -11.27 -16.90 8.50
C CYS A 318 -12.64 -17.58 8.46
N GLU A 319 -13.58 -17.10 7.64
CA GLU A 319 -14.85 -17.79 7.40
C GLU A 319 -14.65 -19.15 6.71
N ILE A 320 -13.76 -19.24 5.71
CA ILE A 320 -13.41 -20.50 5.05
C ILE A 320 -12.78 -21.48 6.05
N LEU A 321 -11.82 -21.00 6.84
CA LEU A 321 -11.17 -21.77 7.90
C LEU A 321 -12.18 -22.26 8.92
N SER A 322 -13.04 -21.38 9.40
CA SER A 322 -14.07 -21.66 10.39
C SER A 322 -14.99 -22.80 9.94
N PHE A 323 -15.48 -22.71 8.71
CA PHE A 323 -16.35 -23.71 8.12
C PHE A 323 -15.65 -25.09 8.01
N ARG A 324 -14.46 -25.14 7.41
CA ARG A 324 -13.75 -26.41 7.15
C ARG A 324 -13.19 -27.05 8.42
N ILE A 325 -12.57 -26.28 9.31
CA ILE A 325 -12.10 -26.79 10.60
C ILE A 325 -13.27 -27.36 11.40
N SER A 326 -14.42 -26.68 11.43
CA SER A 326 -15.61 -27.19 12.11
C SER A 326 -16.12 -28.51 11.52
N GLN A 327 -15.98 -28.75 10.22
CA GLN A 327 -16.34 -30.04 9.61
C GLN A 327 -15.38 -31.15 10.03
N PHE A 328 -14.08 -30.91 9.98
CA PHE A 328 -13.08 -31.89 10.40
C PHE A 328 -13.22 -32.25 11.88
N LEU A 329 -13.41 -31.26 12.75
CA LEU A 329 -13.56 -31.50 14.20
C LEU A 329 -14.87 -32.20 14.58
N LYS A 330 -15.89 -32.21 13.72
CA LYS A 330 -17.12 -33.02 13.94
C LYS A 330 -16.97 -34.48 13.52
N ASN A 331 -15.98 -34.78 12.68
CA ASN A 331 -15.71 -36.11 12.14
C ASN A 331 -14.62 -36.86 12.93
N ILE A 332 -14.16 -36.31 14.06
CA ILE A 332 -13.21 -36.90 15.02
C ILE A 332 -13.99 -37.25 16.29
#